data_AF-A0A523L4A9-F1
#
_entry.id   AF-A0A523L4A9-F1
#
_cell.length_a   1.000
_cell.length_b   1.000
_cell.length_c   1.000
_cell.angle_alpha   90.00
_cell.angle_beta   90.00
_cell.angle_gamma   90.00
#
_symmetry.space_group_name_H-M   'P 1'
#
loop_
_entity.id
_entity.type
_entity.pdbx_description
1 polymer ?
#
loop_
_entity_poly.entity_id
_entity_poly.type
_entity_poly.pdbx_seq_one_letter_code
_entity_poly.pdbx_strand_id
1 'polypeptide(L)'
;MNQPLLETHPKEIRLKDIKCAQVRTIFSEIPASLATILINSVILSTILWQEISHTNIVAWFLATNSLSLFRWYLYHQFTKINEGEEFDAIWYQLAIVTSALSGATWGAAGIWLFAEHSIAHQVFLLFVIGGMGAGAIVTLSVILRAAQSFVLLAVIPVFIQIMLVNNQISAAMAIMIVLFTARILYSSKKLYDTFIESLVNAHERGVAEERIRSQ
;
A
#
# COMPACT_ATOMS: atom_id res chain seq x y z
N MET A 1 0.73 39.24 -44.04
CA MET A 1 0.68 37.80 -44.38
C MET A 1 0.76 37.06 -43.06
N ASN A 2 -0.40 36.69 -42.53
CA ASN A 2 -0.54 36.13 -41.18
C ASN A 2 -0.06 34.67 -41.19
N GLN A 3 1.04 34.37 -40.52
CA GLN A 3 1.36 33.01 -40.14
C GLN A 3 0.36 32.56 -39.06
N PRO A 4 -0.30 31.40 -39.19
CA PRO A 4 -1.09 30.88 -38.11
C PRO A 4 -0.15 30.47 -36.99
N LEU A 5 -0.36 31.05 -35.81
CA LEU A 5 0.21 30.59 -34.56
C LEU A 5 -0.10 29.08 -34.46
N LEU A 6 0.95 28.26 -34.51
CA LEU A 6 0.88 26.87 -34.09
C LEU A 6 0.30 26.88 -32.68
N GLU A 7 -0.98 26.52 -32.57
CA GLU A 7 -1.60 26.14 -31.31
C GLU A 7 -0.79 24.96 -30.78
N THR A 8 0.24 25.24 -29.98
CA THR A 8 0.91 24.23 -29.20
C THR A 8 -0.12 23.74 -28.20
N HIS A 9 -0.82 22.66 -28.55
CA HIS A 9 -1.59 21.88 -27.60
C HIS A 9 -0.71 21.72 -26.34
N PRO A 10 -1.23 22.02 -25.13
CA PRO A 10 -0.47 21.80 -23.91
C PRO A 10 0.03 20.36 -23.98
N LYS A 11 1.37 20.16 -23.95
CA LYS A 11 1.99 18.84 -24.04
C LYS A 11 1.30 17.94 -23.03
N GLU A 12 0.45 17.01 -23.48
CA GLU A 12 -0.26 16.11 -22.58
C GLU A 12 0.78 15.33 -21.76
N ILE A 13 0.53 15.18 -20.45
CA ILE A 13 1.41 14.39 -19.59
C ILE A 13 1.36 12.96 -20.10
N ARG A 14 2.53 12.41 -20.48
CA ARG A 14 2.57 11.05 -21.00
C ARG A 14 2.27 10.10 -19.85
N LEU A 15 1.49 9.05 -20.13
CA LEU A 15 1.18 7.99 -19.15
C LEU A 15 2.44 7.38 -18.49
N LYS A 16 3.56 7.32 -19.24
CA LYS A 16 4.87 6.86 -18.75
C LYS A 16 5.40 7.75 -17.62
N ASP A 17 5.23 9.07 -17.72
CA ASP A 17 5.69 10.05 -16.74
C ASP A 17 4.88 9.92 -15.44
N ILE A 18 3.56 9.73 -15.54
CA ILE A 18 2.68 9.45 -14.38
C ILE A 18 3.11 8.16 -13.66
N LYS A 19 3.29 7.06 -14.40
CA LYS A 19 3.71 5.77 -13.81
C LYS A 19 5.07 5.85 -13.14
N CYS A 20 6.00 6.60 -13.72
CA CYS A 20 7.31 6.84 -13.12
C CYS A 20 7.16 7.56 -11.77
N ALA A 21 6.39 8.65 -11.72
CA ALA A 21 6.14 9.39 -10.48
C ALA A 21 5.46 8.53 -9.40
N GLN A 22 4.48 7.72 -9.79
CA GLN A 22 3.80 6.77 -8.89
C GLN A 22 4.77 5.76 -8.27
N VAL A 23 5.62 5.13 -9.09
CA VAL A 23 6.60 4.15 -8.62
C VAL A 23 7.63 4.83 -7.72
N ARG A 24 8.17 6.00 -8.11
CA ARG A 24 9.11 6.75 -7.28
C ARG A 24 8.54 7.05 -5.90
N THR A 25 7.27 7.46 -5.84
CA THR A 25 6.56 7.74 -4.58
C THR A 25 6.41 6.49 -3.72
N ILE A 26 6.03 5.34 -4.29
CA ILE A 26 5.94 4.10 -3.50
C ILE A 26 7.31 3.64 -3.00
N PHE A 27 8.34 3.75 -3.84
CA PHE A 27 9.69 3.29 -3.51
C PHE A 27 10.37 4.19 -2.46
N SER A 28 10.09 5.50 -2.44
CA SER A 28 10.60 6.39 -1.38
C SER A 28 10.06 6.03 0.01
N GLU A 29 8.85 5.46 0.07
CA GLU A 29 8.20 5.05 1.32
C GLU A 29 8.61 3.65 1.81
N ILE A 30 9.37 2.89 1.02
CA ILE A 30 9.79 1.53 1.39
C ILE A 30 10.49 1.51 2.76
N PRO A 31 11.55 2.29 3.03
CA PRO A 31 12.28 2.21 4.30
C PRO A 31 11.38 2.39 5.54
N ALA A 32 10.51 3.40 5.54
CA ALA A 32 9.57 3.66 6.62
C ALA A 32 8.53 2.54 6.77
N SER A 33 8.04 2.00 5.64
CA SER A 33 7.10 0.87 5.65
C SER A 33 7.72 -0.40 6.22
N LEU A 34 9.00 -0.68 5.93
CA LEU A 34 9.70 -1.85 6.45
C LEU A 34 9.92 -1.76 7.96
N ALA A 35 10.28 -0.57 8.46
CA ALA A 35 10.39 -0.34 9.91
C ALA A 35 9.05 -0.60 10.62
N THR A 36 7.95 -0.11 10.05
CA THR A 36 6.59 -0.34 10.58
C THR A 36 6.23 -1.83 10.59
N ILE A 37 6.52 -2.55 9.50
CA ILE A 37 6.28 -4.00 9.40
C ILE A 37 7.09 -4.76 10.45
N LEU A 38 8.38 -4.44 10.61
CA LEU A 38 9.24 -5.09 11.59
C LEU A 38 8.74 -4.86 13.02
N ILE A 39 8.45 -3.60 13.38
CA ILE A 39 7.94 -3.25 14.71
C ILE A 39 6.62 -3.98 14.99
N ASN A 40 5.65 -3.89 14.09
CA ASN A 40 4.34 -4.51 14.30
C ASN A 40 4.41 -6.04 14.30
N SER A 41 5.26 -6.65 13.48
CA SER A 41 5.43 -8.11 13.48
C SER A 41 6.08 -8.62 14.75
N VAL A 42 7.06 -7.91 15.32
CA VAL A 42 7.66 -8.23 16.62
C VAL A 42 6.64 -8.11 17.75
N ILE A 43 5.90 -6.99 17.80
CA ILE A 43 4.87 -6.77 18.81
C ILE A 43 3.80 -7.86 18.73
N LEU A 44 3.25 -8.11 17.53
CA LEU A 44 2.20 -9.11 17.34
C LEU A 44 2.67 -10.51 17.72
N SER A 45 3.90 -10.87 17.34
CA SER A 45 4.50 -12.18 17.67
C SER A 45 4.72 -12.35 19.17
N THR A 46 5.10 -11.28 19.87
CA THR A 46 5.32 -11.29 21.32
C THR A 46 4.01 -11.43 22.08
N ILE A 47 2.99 -10.65 21.70
CA ILE A 47 1.68 -10.66 22.34
C ILE A 47 0.98 -12.01 22.15
N LEU A 48 1.09 -12.62 20.97
CA LEU A 48 0.43 -13.89 20.66
C LEU A 48 1.24 -15.13 21.07
N TRP A 49 2.44 -14.96 21.63
CA TRP A 49 3.39 -16.06 21.88
C TRP A 49 2.81 -17.16 22.78
N GLN A 50 2.05 -16.79 23.81
CA GLN A 50 1.47 -17.75 24.75
C GLN A 50 0.12 -18.33 24.29
N GLU A 51 -0.49 -17.76 23.25
CA GLU A 51 -1.85 -18.09 22.81
C GLU A 51 -1.86 -18.94 21.54
N ILE A 52 -0.84 -18.80 20.70
CA ILE A 52 -0.75 -19.43 19.37
C ILE A 52 0.49 -20.31 19.32
N SER A 53 0.40 -21.40 18.53
CA SER A 53 1.56 -22.25 18.21
C SER A 53 2.78 -21.43 17.77
N HIS A 54 3.90 -21.61 18.46
CA HIS A 54 5.16 -20.92 18.12
C HIS A 54 5.58 -21.18 16.66
N THR A 55 5.28 -22.36 16.12
CA THR A 55 5.55 -22.70 14.72
C THR A 55 4.82 -21.76 13.77
N ASN A 56 3.53 -21.47 14.03
CA ASN A 56 2.74 -20.55 13.20
C ASN A 56 3.27 -19.12 13.29
N ILE A 57 3.63 -18.67 14.50
CA ILE A 57 4.19 -17.33 14.74
C ILE A 57 5.52 -17.18 13.99
N VAL A 58 6.44 -18.12 14.16
CA VAL A 58 7.76 -18.06 13.53
C VAL A 58 7.64 -18.17 12.00
N ALA A 59 6.80 -19.07 11.48
CA ALA A 59 6.58 -19.20 10.04
C ALA A 59 6.02 -17.91 9.43
N TRP A 60 5.00 -17.32 10.06
CA TRP A 60 4.42 -16.05 9.62
C TRP A 60 5.41 -14.88 9.70
N PHE A 61 6.16 -14.79 10.81
CA PHE A 61 7.16 -13.76 11.04
C PHE A 61 8.26 -13.82 9.98
N LEU A 62 8.79 -15.01 9.71
CA LEU A 62 9.81 -15.22 8.69
C LEU A 62 9.29 -14.91 7.28
N ALA A 63 8.06 -15.32 6.95
CA ALA A 63 7.45 -15.02 5.65
C ALA A 63 7.31 -13.50 5.42
N THR A 64 6.79 -12.79 6.43
CA THR A 64 6.57 -11.33 6.38
C THR A 64 7.89 -10.56 6.28
N ASN A 65 8.90 -10.95 7.06
CA ASN A 65 10.20 -10.29 7.06
C ASN A 65 11.04 -10.67 5.83
N SER A 66 10.91 -11.86 5.28
CA SER A 66 11.56 -12.24 4.02
C SER A 66 11.07 -11.40 2.85
N LEU A 67 9.76 -11.14 2.77
CA LEU A 67 9.20 -10.22 1.78
C LEU A 67 9.72 -8.79 1.99
N SER A 68 9.88 -8.37 3.24
CA SER A 68 10.45 -7.07 3.59
C SER A 68 11.90 -6.92 3.12
N LEU A 69 12.73 -7.95 3.32
CA LEU A 69 14.10 -8.01 2.80
C LEU A 69 14.14 -7.97 1.27
N PHE A 70 13.22 -8.67 0.61
CA PHE A 70 13.10 -8.59 -0.85
C PHE A 70 12.73 -7.19 -1.32
N ARG A 71 11.78 -6.50 -0.66
CA ARG A 71 11.43 -5.11 -0.96
C ARG A 71 12.59 -4.15 -0.71
N TRP A 72 13.39 -4.38 0.32
CA TRP A 72 14.62 -3.63 0.58
C TRP A 72 15.64 -3.78 -0.56
N TYR A 73 15.85 -5.00 -1.05
CA TYR A 73 16.67 -5.25 -2.22
C TYR A 73 16.14 -4.50 -3.45
N LEU A 74 14.83 -4.56 -3.72
CA LEU A 74 14.22 -3.83 -4.84
C LEU A 74 14.41 -2.30 -4.70
N TYR A 75 14.25 -1.76 -3.49
CA TYR A 75 14.51 -0.35 -3.21
C TYR A 75 15.95 0.06 -3.56
N HIS A 76 16.94 -0.73 -3.16
CA HIS A 76 18.33 -0.47 -3.49
C HIS A 76 18.64 -0.57 -4.99
N GLN A 77 17.95 -1.45 -5.71
CA GLN A 77 18.13 -1.53 -7.16
C GLN A 77 17.44 -0.36 -7.87
N PHE A 78 16.27 0.06 -7.41
CA PHE A 78 15.54 1.20 -7.97
C PHE A 78 16.27 2.53 -7.74
N THR A 79 16.87 2.74 -6.56
CA THR A 79 17.61 3.97 -6.24
C THR A 79 18.89 4.17 -7.07
N LYS A 80 19.38 3.14 -7.75
CA LYS A 80 20.50 3.25 -8.69
C LYS A 80 20.10 3.78 -10.07
N ILE A 81 18.80 3.83 -10.38
CA ILE A 81 18.29 4.26 -11.69
C ILE A 81 18.24 5.79 -11.72
N ASN A 82 18.94 6.38 -12.69
CA ASN A 82 19.00 7.83 -12.87
C ASN A 82 17.63 8.41 -13.28
N GLU A 83 17.39 9.69 -12.97
CA GLU A 83 16.13 10.38 -13.29
C GLU A 83 15.86 10.54 -14.79
N GLY A 84 16.88 10.35 -15.65
CA GLY A 84 16.78 10.42 -17.11
C GLY A 84 16.76 9.07 -17.85
N GLU A 85 16.88 7.94 -17.15
CA GLU A 85 16.81 6.62 -17.80
C GLU A 85 15.37 6.25 -18.16
N GLU A 86 15.20 5.47 -19.24
CA GLU A 86 13.87 5.04 -19.67
C GLU A 86 13.19 4.21 -18.58
N PHE A 87 12.03 4.69 -18.11
CA PHE A 87 11.21 3.97 -17.16
C PHE A 87 10.72 2.62 -17.70
N ASP A 88 11.15 1.53 -17.06
CA ASP A 88 10.68 0.18 -17.33
C ASP A 88 9.35 -0.12 -16.61
N ALA A 89 8.39 -0.66 -17.34
CA ALA A 89 7.09 -1.07 -16.83
C ALA A 89 7.18 -2.15 -15.74
N ILE A 90 8.30 -2.88 -15.64
CA ILE A 90 8.49 -3.91 -14.61
C ILE A 90 8.41 -3.36 -13.19
N TRP A 91 8.92 -2.14 -12.94
CA TRP A 91 8.89 -1.53 -11.60
C TRP A 91 7.47 -1.20 -11.14
N TYR A 92 6.61 -0.82 -12.08
CA TYR A 92 5.19 -0.61 -11.82
C TYR A 92 4.50 -1.93 -11.41
N GLN A 93 4.79 -3.03 -12.10
CA GLN A 93 4.25 -4.34 -11.74
C GLN A 93 4.81 -4.85 -10.40
N LEU A 94 6.11 -4.67 -10.15
CA LEU A 94 6.74 -5.04 -8.87
C LEU A 94 6.12 -4.26 -7.70
N ALA A 95 5.83 -2.97 -7.87
CA ALA A 95 5.13 -2.17 -6.85
C ALA A 95 3.76 -2.77 -6.49
N ILE A 96 2.97 -3.18 -7.49
CA ILE A 96 1.65 -3.78 -7.27
C ILE A 96 1.77 -5.17 -6.64
N VAL A 97 2.59 -6.05 -7.20
CA VAL A 97 2.71 -7.44 -6.77
C VAL A 97 3.27 -7.53 -5.35
N THR A 98 4.33 -6.79 -5.03
CA THR A 98 4.90 -6.81 -3.67
C THR A 98 3.96 -6.19 -2.63
N SER A 99 3.16 -5.19 -3.01
CA SER A 99 2.10 -4.66 -2.15
C SER A 99 0.99 -5.69 -1.91
N ALA A 100 0.55 -6.38 -2.96
CA ALA A 100 -0.45 -7.45 -2.84
C ALA A 100 0.05 -8.60 -1.96
N LEU A 101 1.30 -9.05 -2.16
CA LEU A 101 1.93 -10.06 -1.32
C LEU A 101 2.04 -9.61 0.13
N SER A 102 2.34 -8.34 0.38
CA SER A 102 2.37 -7.79 1.73
C SER A 102 0.99 -7.83 2.38
N GLY A 103 -0.06 -7.46 1.65
CA GLY A 103 -1.45 -7.63 2.10
C GLY A 103 -1.77 -9.09 2.42
N ALA A 104 -1.37 -10.02 1.55
CA ALA A 104 -1.57 -11.45 1.76
C ALA A 104 -0.84 -11.98 3.00
N THR A 105 0.37 -11.51 3.31
CA THR A 105 1.07 -11.88 4.55
C THR A 105 0.31 -11.42 5.80
N TRP A 106 -0.27 -10.22 5.79
CA TRP A 106 -1.13 -9.74 6.89
C TRP A 106 -2.46 -10.49 6.96
N GLY A 107 -3.04 -10.85 5.82
CA GLY A 107 -4.23 -11.70 5.77
C GLY A 107 -3.98 -13.11 6.30
N ALA A 108 -2.81 -13.69 6.01
CA ALA A 108 -2.39 -14.97 6.55
C ALA A 108 -2.25 -14.95 8.08
N ALA A 109 -1.89 -13.80 8.69
CA ALA A 109 -1.94 -13.62 10.14
C ALA A 109 -3.36 -13.85 10.67
N GLY A 110 -4.37 -13.37 9.93
CA GLY A 110 -5.78 -13.61 10.18
C GLY A 110 -6.19 -15.08 10.21
N ILE A 111 -5.39 -15.98 9.63
CA ILE A 111 -5.67 -17.42 9.63
C ILE A 111 -4.77 -18.13 10.66
N TRP A 112 -3.47 -17.93 10.58
CA TRP A 112 -2.48 -18.70 11.37
C TRP A 112 -2.31 -18.19 12.80
N LEU A 113 -2.57 -16.90 13.03
CA LEU A 113 -2.39 -16.22 14.32
C LEU A 113 -3.71 -15.81 14.96
N PHE A 114 -4.82 -16.40 14.51
CA PHE A 114 -6.14 -16.09 15.03
C PHE A 114 -6.40 -16.86 16.34
N ALA A 115 -6.49 -16.14 17.46
CA ALA A 115 -6.73 -16.72 18.77
C ALA A 115 -8.24 -16.91 19.01
N GLU A 116 -8.79 -18.07 18.63
CA GLU A 116 -10.23 -18.36 18.67
C GLU A 116 -10.86 -18.17 20.06
N HIS A 117 -10.11 -18.43 21.13
CA HIS A 117 -10.60 -18.41 22.51
C HIS A 117 -10.33 -17.08 23.25
N SER A 118 -9.71 -16.09 22.60
CA SER A 118 -9.36 -14.84 23.27
C SER A 118 -9.78 -13.62 22.45
N ILE A 119 -10.90 -13.02 22.85
CA ILE A 119 -11.44 -11.80 22.22
C ILE A 119 -10.42 -10.66 22.24
N ALA A 120 -9.66 -10.51 23.33
CA ALA A 120 -8.64 -9.45 23.43
C ALA A 120 -7.58 -9.59 22.33
N HIS A 121 -7.09 -10.80 22.08
CA HIS A 121 -6.11 -11.07 21.04
C HIS A 121 -6.70 -10.94 19.62
N GLN A 122 -7.97 -11.29 19.42
CA GLN A 122 -8.68 -11.06 18.15
C GLN A 122 -8.81 -9.56 17.83
N VAL A 123 -9.21 -8.76 18.82
CA VAL A 123 -9.32 -7.31 18.68
C VAL A 123 -7.94 -6.69 18.45
N PHE A 124 -6.91 -7.17 19.14
CA PHE A 124 -5.53 -6.72 18.94
C PHE A 124 -5.04 -7.00 17.51
N LEU A 125 -5.27 -8.22 17.00
CA LEU A 125 -4.94 -8.59 15.62
C LEU A 125 -5.66 -7.69 14.60
N LEU A 126 -6.95 -7.45 14.81
CA LEU A 126 -7.74 -6.55 13.98
C LEU A 126 -7.26 -5.10 14.03
N PHE A 127 -6.89 -4.62 15.21
CA PHE A 127 -6.33 -3.28 15.38
C PHE A 127 -5.02 -3.13 14.59
N VAL A 128 -4.13 -4.12 14.68
CA VAL A 128 -2.87 -4.11 13.92
C VAL A 128 -3.15 -4.15 12.41
N ILE A 129 -4.00 -5.06 11.92
CA ILE A 129 -4.30 -5.19 10.48
C ILE A 129 -5.04 -3.94 9.96
N GLY A 130 -5.99 -3.41 10.73
CA GLY A 130 -6.69 -2.17 10.40
C GLY A 130 -5.75 -0.97 10.37
N GLY A 131 -4.85 -0.85 11.33
CA GLY A 131 -3.80 0.17 11.38
C GLY A 131 -2.83 0.06 10.20
N MET A 132 -2.39 -1.16 9.87
CA MET A 132 -1.57 -1.41 8.67
C MET A 132 -2.32 -1.03 7.39
N GLY A 133 -3.61 -1.33 7.28
CA GLY A 133 -4.46 -0.92 6.17
C GLY A 133 -4.57 0.60 6.03
N ALA A 134 -4.86 1.31 7.11
CA ALA A 134 -4.94 2.77 7.11
C ALA A 134 -3.59 3.44 6.79
N GLY A 135 -2.48 2.93 7.34
CA GLY A 135 -1.15 3.43 7.01
C GLY A 135 -0.78 3.17 5.55
N ALA A 136 -1.09 1.98 5.03
CA ALA A 136 -0.77 1.60 3.66
C ALA A 136 -1.50 2.44 2.60
N ILE A 137 -2.75 2.86 2.84
CA ILE A 137 -3.46 3.69 1.85
C ILE A 137 -2.81 5.07 1.67
N VAL A 138 -2.12 5.62 2.67
CA VAL A 138 -1.45 6.92 2.56
C VAL A 138 -0.33 6.86 1.52
N THR A 139 0.39 5.75 1.45
CA THR A 139 1.57 5.57 0.58
C THR A 139 1.23 4.88 -0.73
N LEU A 140 0.36 3.86 -0.70
CA LEU A 140 0.04 3.04 -1.87
C LEU A 140 -1.08 3.63 -2.75
N SER A 141 -1.86 4.59 -2.25
CA SER A 141 -3.01 5.15 -3.00
C SER A 141 -2.61 5.77 -4.34
N VAL A 142 -1.36 6.21 -4.50
CA VAL A 142 -0.83 6.68 -5.78
C VAL A 142 -0.97 5.65 -6.90
N ILE A 143 -1.03 4.34 -6.57
CA ILE A 143 -1.46 3.27 -7.47
C ILE A 143 -2.64 2.54 -6.84
N LEU A 144 -3.87 2.84 -7.29
CA LEU A 144 -5.09 2.24 -6.72
C LEU A 144 -5.08 0.72 -6.64
N ARG A 145 -4.54 0.07 -7.67
CA ARG A 145 -4.43 -1.40 -7.69
C ARG A 145 -3.56 -1.92 -6.53
N ALA A 146 -2.44 -1.26 -6.23
CA ALA A 146 -1.57 -1.63 -5.12
C ALA A 146 -2.28 -1.47 -3.77
N ALA A 147 -2.93 -0.32 -3.55
CA ALA A 147 -3.68 -0.04 -2.32
C ALA A 147 -4.86 -1.02 -2.11
N GLN A 148 -5.69 -1.20 -3.13
CA GLN A 148 -6.86 -2.08 -3.07
C GLN A 148 -6.46 -3.54 -2.85
N SER A 149 -5.45 -4.03 -3.60
CA SER A 149 -4.97 -5.40 -3.42
C SER A 149 -4.38 -5.62 -2.02
N PHE A 150 -3.60 -4.69 -1.49
CA PHE A 150 -3.08 -4.80 -0.12
C PHE A 150 -4.22 -4.92 0.90
N VAL A 151 -5.16 -3.96 0.86
CA VAL A 151 -6.25 -3.87 1.85
C VAL A 151 -7.16 -5.10 1.77
N LEU A 152 -7.59 -5.49 0.57
CA LEU A 152 -8.51 -6.61 0.41
C LEU A 152 -7.86 -7.93 0.82
N LEU A 153 -6.61 -8.18 0.42
CA LEU A 153 -5.91 -9.40 0.80
C LEU A 153 -5.59 -9.48 2.30
N ALA A 154 -5.40 -8.33 2.96
CA ALA A 154 -5.21 -8.28 4.41
C ALA A 154 -6.51 -8.50 5.18
N VAL A 155 -7.62 -7.92 4.73
CA VAL A 155 -8.88 -7.91 5.49
C VAL A 155 -9.74 -9.15 5.26
N ILE A 156 -9.84 -9.64 4.01
CA ILE A 156 -10.79 -10.72 3.66
C ILE A 156 -10.60 -11.97 4.55
N PRO A 157 -9.37 -12.49 4.76
CA PRO A 157 -9.19 -13.68 5.58
C PRO A 157 -9.64 -13.48 7.04
N VAL A 158 -9.34 -12.31 7.61
CA VAL A 158 -9.71 -11.97 8.98
C VAL A 158 -11.22 -11.82 9.11
N PHE A 159 -11.86 -11.17 8.14
CA PHE A 159 -13.31 -11.02 8.11
C PHE A 159 -14.00 -12.39 8.10
N ILE A 160 -13.53 -13.31 7.25
CA ILE A 160 -14.05 -14.69 7.19
C ILE A 160 -13.91 -15.36 8.57
N GLN A 161 -12.74 -15.26 9.20
CA GLN A 161 -12.49 -15.88 10.50
C GLN A 161 -13.38 -15.32 11.62
N ILE A 162 -13.60 -14.01 11.66
CA ILE A 162 -14.55 -13.38 12.58
C ILE A 162 -15.99 -13.87 12.36
N MET A 163 -16.38 -14.12 11.11
CA MET A 163 -17.72 -14.64 10.80
C MET A 163 -17.91 -16.12 11.17
N LEU A 164 -16.83 -16.90 11.20
CA LEU A 164 -16.88 -18.29 11.62
C LEU A 164 -16.91 -18.44 13.15
N VAL A 165 -16.43 -17.44 13.88
CA VAL A 165 -16.34 -17.49 15.34
C VAL A 165 -17.63 -17.00 15.99
N ASN A 166 -18.23 -17.84 16.82
CA ASN A 166 -19.46 -17.53 17.54
C ASN A 166 -19.20 -16.81 18.87
N ASN A 167 -18.78 -15.54 18.80
CA ASN A 167 -18.59 -14.68 19.98
C ASN A 167 -19.68 -13.60 20.06
N GLN A 168 -19.96 -13.12 21.28
CA GLN A 168 -20.99 -12.11 21.56
C GLN A 168 -20.83 -10.81 20.75
N ILE A 169 -19.59 -10.48 20.38
CA ILE A 169 -19.26 -9.25 19.63
C ILE A 169 -18.78 -9.48 18.20
N SER A 170 -18.72 -10.73 17.71
CA SER A 170 -18.24 -11.04 16.35
C SER A 170 -19.01 -10.29 15.26
N ALA A 171 -20.34 -10.21 15.39
CA ALA A 171 -21.19 -9.50 14.45
C ALA A 171 -20.86 -7.99 14.40
N ALA A 172 -20.66 -7.36 15.55
CA ALA A 172 -20.26 -5.96 15.63
C ALA A 172 -18.85 -5.74 15.02
N MET A 173 -17.90 -6.63 15.31
CA MET A 173 -16.56 -6.59 14.73
C MET A 173 -16.59 -6.70 13.21
N ALA A 174 -17.37 -7.62 12.66
CA ALA A 174 -17.52 -7.78 11.20
C ALA A 174 -18.13 -6.55 10.53
N ILE A 175 -19.17 -5.96 11.12
CA ILE A 175 -19.76 -4.70 10.63
C ILE A 175 -18.69 -3.60 10.63
N MET A 176 -17.92 -3.47 11.71
CA MET A 176 -16.85 -2.48 11.81
C MET A 176 -15.74 -2.71 10.78
N ILE A 177 -15.36 -3.97 10.52
CA ILE A 177 -14.40 -4.31 9.47
C ILE A 177 -14.90 -3.84 8.10
N VAL A 178 -16.15 -4.13 7.76
CA VAL A 178 -16.74 -3.70 6.47
C VAL A 178 -16.79 -2.18 6.36
N LEU A 179 -17.29 -1.50 7.40
CA LEU A 179 -17.38 -0.03 7.41
C LEU A 179 -16.01 0.64 7.30
N PHE A 180 -15.04 0.17 8.09
CA PHE A 180 -13.68 0.68 8.07
C PHE A 180 -13.02 0.43 6.71
N THR A 181 -13.14 -0.79 6.17
CA THR A 181 -12.59 -1.17 4.87
C THR A 181 -13.19 -0.33 3.74
N ALA A 182 -14.52 -0.15 3.73
CA ALA A 182 -15.19 0.72 2.77
C ALA A 182 -14.66 2.15 2.85
N ARG A 183 -14.44 2.68 4.07
CA ARG A 183 -13.91 4.03 4.26
C ARG A 183 -12.46 4.19 3.80
N ILE A 184 -11.58 3.23 4.06
CA ILE A 184 -10.19 3.31 3.61
C ILE A 184 -10.09 3.15 2.08
N LEU A 185 -10.91 2.30 1.46
CA LEU A 185 -10.95 2.15 -0.01
C LEU A 185 -11.51 3.41 -0.70
N TYR A 186 -12.53 4.03 -0.11
CA TYR A 186 -13.01 5.33 -0.58
C TYR A 186 -11.92 6.40 -0.44
N SER A 187 -11.22 6.42 0.69
CA SER A 187 -10.14 7.38 0.95
C SER A 187 -8.95 7.16 0.00
N SER A 188 -8.61 5.91 -0.34
CA SER A 188 -7.56 5.63 -1.32
C SER A 188 -7.90 6.17 -2.71
N LYS A 189 -9.19 6.11 -3.11
CA LYS A 189 -9.64 6.73 -4.37
C LYS A 189 -9.44 8.24 -4.33
N LYS A 190 -9.88 8.89 -3.25
CA LYS A 190 -9.71 10.33 -3.09
C LYS A 190 -8.23 10.75 -3.11
N LEU A 191 -7.36 10.03 -2.41
CA LEU A 191 -5.93 10.31 -2.37
C LEU A 191 -5.27 10.11 -3.75
N TYR A 192 -5.68 9.08 -4.50
CA TYR A 192 -5.26 8.89 -5.89
C TYR A 192 -5.64 10.09 -6.76
N ASP A 193 -6.90 10.52 -6.71
CA ASP A 193 -7.39 11.64 -7.52
C ASP A 193 -6.59 12.92 -7.20
N THR A 194 -6.39 13.22 -5.91
CA THR A 194 -5.54 14.34 -5.47
C THR A 194 -4.09 14.22 -5.94
N PHE A 195 -3.52 13.03 -5.92
CA PHE A 195 -2.16 12.81 -6.42
C PHE A 195 -2.06 13.10 -7.92
N ILE A 196 -3.01 12.61 -8.73
CA ILE A 196 -3.03 12.87 -10.17
C ILE A 196 -3.21 14.36 -10.46
N GLU A 197 -4.14 15.03 -9.77
CA GLU A 197 -4.31 16.49 -9.88
C GLU A 197 -3.02 17.25 -9.56
N SER A 198 -2.29 16.81 -8.52
CA SER A 198 -1.00 17.43 -8.16
C SER A 198 0.04 17.33 -9.27
N LEU A 199 0.11 16.19 -9.96
CA LEU A 199 1.02 15.98 -11.09
C LEU A 199 0.62 16.83 -12.29
N VAL A 200 -0.68 16.93 -12.58
CA VAL A 200 -1.21 17.77 -13.64
C VAL A 200 -0.86 19.23 -13.40
N ASN A 201 -1.16 19.73 -12.20
CA ASN A 201 -0.87 21.11 -11.80
C ASN A 201 0.64 21.42 -11.83
N ALA A 202 1.50 20.47 -11.42
CA ALA A 202 2.95 20.67 -11.44
C ALA A 202 3.49 20.77 -12.87
N HIS A 203 2.97 19.95 -13.78
CA HIS A 203 3.36 19.99 -15.20
C HIS A 203 2.92 21.28 -15.89
N GLU A 204 1.68 21.74 -15.65
CA GLU A 204 1.18 23.00 -16.22
C GLU A 204 2.03 24.21 -15.79
N ARG A 205 2.46 24.24 -14.52
CA ARG A 205 3.38 25.27 -14.01
C ARG A 205 4.73 25.25 -14.74
N GLY A 206 5.31 24.07 -14.95
CA GLY A 206 6.57 23.93 -15.67
C GLY A 206 6.49 24.45 -17.12
N VAL A 207 5.39 24.13 -17.82
CA VAL A 207 5.16 24.63 -19.19
C VAL A 207 4.96 26.15 -19.22
N ALA A 208 4.26 26.72 -18.23
CA ALA A 208 4.05 28.16 -18.13
C ALA A 208 5.37 28.92 -17.89
N GLU A 209 6.24 28.39 -17.03
CA GLU A 209 7.55 28.98 -16.74
C GLU A 209 8.49 28.93 -17.97
N GLU A 210 8.49 27.84 -18.73
CA GLU A 210 9.25 27.75 -20.00
C GLU A 210 8.77 28.77 -21.04
N ARG A 211 7.46 29.00 -21.13
CA ARG A 211 6.89 30.03 -22.02
C ARG A 211 7.32 31.44 -21.64
N ILE A 212 7.36 31.76 -20.34
CA ILE A 212 7.82 33.07 -19.86
C ILE A 212 9.32 33.24 -20.13
N ARG A 213 10.14 32.20 -19.94
CA ARG A 213 11.59 32.25 -20.21
C ARG A 213 11.97 32.36 -21.68
N SER A 214 11.05 32.04 -22.59
CA SER A 214 11.28 32.07 -24.04
C SER A 214 10.76 33.34 -24.73
N GLN A 215 10.15 34.26 -23.97
CA GLN A 215 9.75 35.60 -24.39
C GLN A 215 10.80 36.63 -23.99
#